data_AF-M9RUA3-F1
#
_entry.id   AF-M9RUA3-F1
#
_cell.length_a   1.000
_cell.length_b   1.000
_cell.length_c   1.000
_cell.angle_alpha   90.00
_cell.angle_beta   90.00
_cell.angle_gamma   90.00
#
_symmetry.space_group_name_H-M   'P 1'
#
loop_
_entity.id
_entity.type
_entity.pdbx_description
1 polymer ?
#
loop_
_entity_poly.entity_id
_entity_poly.type
_entity_poly.pdbx_seq_one_letter_code
_entity_poly.pdbx_strand_id
1 'polypeptide(L)'
;MTTTEDTTIVPDDGKTAGRRSWLRFRPRSNWRHVKIVIVALLLGVAVNYGVLGPMTHNIDADPEFQATLVPENGSAAVATAAALIDRELNQHGWTPNDQWFAPSGILDNMPNFQIGVVSAVGRFSFEMLDQIGRRSGSSSADPDLERASGFLQYPPDIWIWEPSTSLLPGVPSERQYRQGLAALQSYNARLGRGEAVFERRTDTLAQALARISDDLGSQTSQIDRAQATGWLMFSQTADDVFYRNKGLMYAYGIILASFDKDFSQVIQENNLGPIW
;
A
#
# COMPACT_ATOMS: atom_id res chain seq x y z
N MET A 1 113.36 9.07 -21.91
CA MET A 1 113.13 9.95 -20.76
C MET A 1 111.87 9.47 -20.06
N THR A 2 112.09 8.80 -18.94
CA THR A 2 111.25 8.66 -17.74
C THR A 2 109.78 9.12 -17.74
N THR A 3 108.91 8.16 -17.35
CA THR A 3 107.90 8.18 -16.26
C THR A 3 106.86 9.31 -16.21
N THR A 4 105.56 8.97 -16.19
CA THR A 4 104.69 8.88 -14.98
C THR A 4 103.23 8.63 -15.37
N GLU A 5 102.57 7.74 -14.60
CA GLU A 5 101.11 7.69 -14.44
C GLU A 5 100.54 9.04 -13.99
N ASP A 6 99.33 9.40 -14.42
CA ASP A 6 98.25 9.72 -13.48
C ASP A 6 96.87 9.70 -14.17
N THR A 7 95.88 9.34 -13.37
CA THR A 7 94.50 9.00 -13.67
C THR A 7 93.62 10.25 -13.61
N THR A 8 92.66 10.41 -14.52
CA THR A 8 91.48 11.26 -14.30
C THR A 8 90.21 10.61 -14.86
N ILE A 9 89.12 10.79 -14.12
CA ILE A 9 87.85 10.04 -14.12
C ILE A 9 86.80 10.74 -15.02
N VAL A 10 85.72 10.01 -15.39
CA VAL A 10 84.30 10.43 -15.63
C VAL A 10 83.83 10.29 -17.12
N PRO A 11 82.59 9.81 -17.45
CA PRO A 11 81.77 8.73 -16.87
C PRO A 11 81.00 7.89 -17.93
N ASP A 12 80.17 6.97 -17.42
CA ASP A 12 78.87 6.51 -17.96
C ASP A 12 78.85 5.70 -19.26
N ASP A 13 78.53 4.41 -19.11
CA ASP A 13 77.36 3.81 -19.75
C ASP A 13 77.34 2.29 -19.54
N GLY A 14 76.18 1.74 -19.17
CA GLY A 14 75.99 0.29 -19.22
C GLY A 14 75.21 -0.33 -18.07
N LYS A 15 74.10 0.28 -17.65
CA LYS A 15 73.01 -0.50 -17.04
C LYS A 15 72.45 -1.45 -18.09
N THR A 16 73.04 -2.64 -18.21
CA THR A 16 72.50 -3.73 -19.02
C THR A 16 71.25 -4.30 -18.36
N ALA A 17 70.12 -3.73 -18.80
CA ALA A 17 68.77 -4.27 -18.87
C ALA A 17 68.51 -5.61 -18.13
N GLY A 18 68.24 -5.52 -16.82
CA GLY A 18 67.45 -6.52 -16.12
C GLY A 18 66.02 -6.49 -16.64
N ARG A 19 65.73 -7.32 -17.65
CA ARG A 19 64.40 -7.47 -18.26
C ARG A 19 63.47 -8.19 -17.29
N ARG A 20 62.96 -7.46 -16.28
CA ARG A 20 61.86 -7.92 -15.40
C ARG A 20 60.60 -8.10 -16.25
N SER A 21 60.36 -9.33 -16.67
CA SER A 21 59.10 -9.78 -17.26
C SER A 21 58.01 -9.68 -16.21
N TRP A 22 57.37 -8.52 -16.09
CA TRP A 22 56.08 -8.38 -15.45
C TRP A 22 55.09 -9.23 -16.24
N LEU A 23 54.73 -10.39 -15.69
CA LEU A 23 53.60 -11.19 -16.16
C LEU A 23 52.38 -10.28 -16.21
N ARG A 24 52.06 -9.78 -17.40
CA ARG A 24 50.80 -9.09 -17.68
C ARG A 24 49.70 -10.12 -17.49
N PHE A 25 49.12 -10.17 -16.28
CA PHE A 25 47.78 -10.71 -16.09
C PHE A 25 46.85 -9.87 -16.98
N ARG A 26 46.66 -10.30 -18.24
CA ARG A 26 45.52 -9.86 -19.04
C ARG A 26 44.37 -10.73 -18.54
N PRO A 27 43.44 -10.23 -17.72
CA PRO A 27 42.24 -11.01 -17.45
C PRO A 27 41.62 -11.29 -18.82
N ARG A 28 41.53 -12.57 -19.20
CA ARG A 28 40.72 -12.97 -20.35
C ARG A 28 39.31 -12.57 -19.96
N SER A 29 38.87 -11.40 -20.42
CA SER A 29 37.50 -10.94 -20.25
C SER A 29 36.63 -12.03 -20.87
N ASN A 30 35.97 -12.78 -20.01
CA ASN A 30 35.08 -13.86 -20.37
C ASN A 30 33.80 -13.26 -20.92
N TRP A 31 33.90 -12.56 -22.05
CA TRP A 31 32.81 -11.80 -22.66
C TRP A 31 31.60 -12.68 -22.97
N ARG A 32 31.83 -13.98 -23.19
CA ARG A 32 30.79 -15.00 -23.27
C ARG A 32 30.00 -15.15 -21.96
N HIS A 33 30.67 -15.21 -20.81
CA HIS A 33 30.01 -15.32 -19.51
C HIS A 33 29.25 -14.02 -19.19
N VAL A 34 29.84 -12.85 -19.46
CA VAL A 34 29.16 -11.56 -19.29
C VAL A 34 27.88 -11.50 -20.13
N LYS A 35 27.94 -11.90 -21.41
CA LYS A 35 26.75 -11.97 -22.28
C LYS A 35 25.68 -12.92 -21.74
N ILE A 36 26.07 -14.09 -21.24
CA ILE A 36 25.13 -15.06 -20.65
C ILE A 36 24.43 -14.45 -19.42
N VAL A 37 25.18 -13.79 -18.54
CA VAL A 37 24.59 -13.12 -17.37
C VAL A 37 23.62 -12.01 -17.79
N ILE A 38 23.99 -11.17 -18.77
CA ILE A 38 23.09 -10.12 -19.27
C ILE A 38 21.81 -10.72 -19.85
N VAL A 39 21.90 -11.75 -20.68
CA VAL A 39 20.72 -12.42 -21.26
C VAL A 39 19.85 -13.03 -20.16
N ALA A 40 20.45 -13.66 -19.15
CA ALA A 40 19.71 -14.22 -18.02
C ALA A 40 19.00 -13.13 -17.20
N LEU A 41 19.65 -11.98 -16.96
CA LEU A 41 19.03 -10.84 -16.28
C LEU A 41 17.87 -10.26 -17.09
N LEU A 42 18.04 -10.08 -18.41
CA LEU A 42 16.97 -9.60 -19.29
C LEU A 42 15.79 -10.57 -19.34
N LEU A 43 16.07 -11.87 -19.38
CA LEU A 43 15.04 -12.90 -19.29
C LEU A 43 14.31 -12.84 -17.94
N GLY A 44 15.05 -12.66 -16.84
CA GLY A 44 14.48 -12.49 -15.51
C GLY A 44 13.55 -11.27 -15.43
N VAL A 45 13.98 -10.12 -15.96
CA VAL A 45 13.16 -8.90 -16.07
C VAL A 45 11.91 -9.14 -16.93
N ALA A 46 12.06 -9.81 -18.07
CA ALA A 46 10.95 -10.12 -18.96
C ALA A 46 9.94 -11.07 -18.30
N VAL A 47 10.39 -12.07 -17.55
CA VAL A 47 9.52 -12.97 -16.77
C VAL A 47 8.84 -12.21 -15.63
N ASN A 48 9.59 -11.36 -14.92
CA ASN A 48 9.08 -10.59 -13.78
C ASN A 48 7.91 -9.68 -14.19
N TYR A 49 8.11 -8.86 -15.22
CA TYR A 49 7.06 -7.90 -15.62
C TYR A 49 6.11 -8.45 -16.68
N GLY A 50 6.53 -9.41 -17.51
CA GLY A 50 5.70 -9.96 -18.58
C GLY A 50 4.81 -11.12 -18.15
N VAL A 51 5.17 -11.83 -17.06
CA VAL A 51 4.40 -12.97 -16.55
C VAL A 51 3.94 -12.71 -15.13
N LEU A 52 4.87 -12.43 -14.20
CA LEU A 52 4.50 -12.30 -12.79
C LEU A 52 3.67 -11.04 -12.53
N GLY A 53 3.99 -9.91 -13.15
CA GLY A 53 3.22 -8.66 -13.00
C GLY A 53 1.74 -8.81 -13.38
N PRO A 54 1.40 -9.32 -14.58
CA PRO A 54 0.00 -9.59 -14.93
C PRO A 54 -0.69 -10.61 -14.00
N MET A 55 0.06 -11.55 -13.41
CA MET A 55 -0.49 -12.51 -12.44
C MET A 55 -0.77 -11.89 -11.06
N THR A 56 -0.01 -10.87 -10.65
CA THR A 56 -0.26 -10.15 -9.40
C THR A 56 -1.35 -9.09 -9.55
N HIS A 57 -1.58 -8.59 -10.77
CA HIS A 57 -2.60 -7.58 -11.04
C HIS A 57 -4.02 -8.12 -10.87
N ASN A 58 -4.72 -7.67 -9.83
CA ASN A 58 -6.14 -7.95 -9.66
C ASN A 58 -6.86 -6.74 -9.05
N ILE A 59 -7.83 -6.17 -9.78
CA ILE A 59 -8.72 -5.12 -9.28
C ILE A 59 -10.08 -5.77 -9.06
N ASP A 60 -10.29 -6.28 -7.84
CA ASP A 60 -11.55 -6.88 -7.42
C ASP A 60 -12.53 -5.79 -6.93
N ALA A 61 -13.51 -5.49 -7.78
CA ALA A 61 -14.60 -4.55 -7.50
C ALA A 61 -15.96 -5.25 -7.56
N ASP A 62 -16.04 -6.51 -7.09
CA ASP A 62 -17.28 -7.28 -7.02
C ASP A 62 -18.37 -6.57 -6.16
N PRO A 63 -19.45 -6.05 -6.77
CA PRO A 63 -20.50 -5.35 -6.03
C PRO A 63 -21.27 -6.27 -5.06
N GLU A 64 -21.15 -7.60 -5.21
CA GLU A 64 -21.79 -8.58 -4.34
C GLU A 64 -20.88 -9.04 -3.19
N PHE A 65 -19.72 -8.41 -3.00
CA PHE A 65 -18.80 -8.74 -1.91
C PHE A 65 -19.50 -8.68 -0.55
N GLN A 66 -19.34 -9.77 0.22
CA GLN A 66 -19.92 -9.88 1.56
C GLN A 66 -18.93 -10.48 2.55
N ALA A 67 -18.88 -9.91 3.75
CA ALA A 67 -18.15 -10.53 4.84
C ALA A 67 -18.75 -11.91 5.18
N THR A 68 -17.91 -12.94 5.17
CA THR A 68 -18.31 -14.30 5.57
C THR A 68 -18.39 -14.45 7.08
N LEU A 69 -17.58 -13.69 7.83
CA LEU A 69 -17.46 -13.78 9.29
C LEU A 69 -18.12 -12.57 9.95
N VAL A 70 -19.41 -12.69 10.24
CA VAL A 70 -20.17 -11.70 11.02
C VAL A 70 -20.54 -12.33 12.37
N PRO A 71 -20.01 -11.82 13.50
CA PRO A 71 -20.41 -12.28 14.82
C PRO A 71 -21.92 -12.11 15.04
N GLU A 72 -22.55 -13.06 15.73
CA GLU A 72 -23.94 -12.91 16.19
C GLU A 72 -24.04 -11.65 17.08
N ASN A 73 -25.03 -10.78 16.83
CA ASN A 73 -25.18 -9.45 17.45
C ASN A 73 -24.06 -8.43 17.14
N GLY A 74 -23.10 -8.78 16.28
CA GLY A 74 -22.09 -7.85 15.75
C GLY A 74 -22.67 -6.84 14.74
N SER A 75 -21.80 -6.02 14.18
CA SER A 75 -22.09 -5.16 13.03
C SER A 75 -21.65 -5.83 11.72
N ALA A 76 -22.57 -5.88 10.76
CA ALA A 76 -22.30 -6.32 9.40
C ALA A 76 -21.34 -5.37 8.67
N ALA A 77 -21.44 -4.06 8.92
CA ALA A 77 -20.54 -3.07 8.34
C ALA A 77 -19.12 -3.13 8.88
N VAL A 78 -18.95 -3.33 10.19
CA VAL A 78 -17.62 -3.56 10.77
C VAL A 78 -17.01 -4.86 10.22
N ALA A 79 -17.80 -5.93 10.08
CA ALA A 79 -17.33 -7.17 9.47
C ALA A 79 -16.91 -6.97 8.01
N THR A 80 -17.69 -6.21 7.26
CA THR A 80 -17.44 -5.87 5.85
C THR A 80 -16.17 -5.03 5.69
N ALA A 81 -16.01 -4.01 6.50
CA ALA A 81 -14.79 -3.20 6.55
C ALA A 81 -13.55 -4.06 6.86
N ALA A 82 -13.63 -4.95 7.85
CA ALA A 82 -12.56 -5.88 8.16
C ALA A 82 -12.27 -6.85 6.99
N ALA A 83 -13.30 -7.39 6.35
CA ALA A 83 -13.15 -8.31 5.22
C ALA A 83 -12.52 -7.62 3.99
N LEU A 84 -12.84 -6.35 3.72
CA LEU A 84 -12.20 -5.57 2.66
C LEU A 84 -10.70 -5.41 2.92
N ILE A 85 -10.31 -5.05 4.15
CA ILE A 85 -8.89 -4.95 4.52
C ILE A 85 -8.19 -6.31 4.42
N ASP A 86 -8.81 -7.38 4.94
CA ASP A 86 -8.26 -8.73 4.85
C ASP A 86 -8.04 -9.17 3.40
N ARG A 87 -9.01 -8.88 2.51
CA ARG A 87 -8.89 -9.14 1.08
C ARG A 87 -7.67 -8.43 0.47
N GLU A 88 -7.55 -7.12 0.68
CA GLU A 88 -6.43 -6.36 0.09
C GLU A 88 -5.07 -6.79 0.63
N LEU A 89 -4.97 -7.05 1.94
CA LEU A 89 -3.68 -7.39 2.55
C LEU A 89 -3.29 -8.85 2.36
N ASN A 90 -4.21 -9.78 2.60
CA ASN A 90 -3.89 -11.19 2.76
C ASN A 90 -4.28 -12.04 1.54
N GLN A 91 -5.27 -11.62 0.74
CA GLN A 91 -5.71 -12.37 -0.45
C GLN A 91 -5.07 -11.84 -1.73
N HIS A 92 -4.97 -10.52 -1.88
CA HIS A 92 -4.38 -9.87 -3.07
C HIS A 92 -2.93 -9.43 -2.87
N GLY A 93 -2.49 -9.30 -1.61
CA GLY A 93 -1.18 -8.77 -1.27
C GLY A 93 -1.17 -7.24 -1.34
N TRP A 94 -0.48 -6.60 -0.40
CA TRP A 94 -0.41 -5.15 -0.33
C TRP A 94 0.63 -4.58 -1.30
N THR A 95 0.19 -4.28 -2.52
CA THR A 95 1.05 -3.81 -3.61
C THR A 95 1.55 -2.36 -3.51
N PRO A 96 0.93 -1.42 -2.77
CA PRO A 96 1.46 -0.06 -2.61
C PRO A 96 2.86 0.04 -2.00
N ASN A 97 3.30 -0.98 -1.25
CA ASN A 97 4.66 -1.03 -0.68
C ASN A 97 5.68 -1.71 -1.62
N ASP A 98 5.23 -2.26 -2.74
CA ASP A 98 6.08 -3.05 -3.62
C ASP A 98 7.09 -2.17 -4.33
N GLN A 99 8.35 -2.60 -4.25
CA GLN A 99 9.46 -1.86 -4.85
C GLN A 99 9.50 -2.07 -6.35
N TRP A 100 10.21 -1.19 -7.05
CA TRP A 100 10.36 -1.23 -8.51
C TRP A 100 10.78 -2.61 -9.05
N PHE A 101 11.56 -3.40 -8.30
CA PHE A 101 12.01 -4.74 -8.70
C PHE A 101 10.99 -5.86 -8.47
N ALA A 102 9.91 -5.61 -7.73
CA ALA A 102 8.82 -6.56 -7.54
C ALA A 102 7.99 -6.70 -8.82
N PRO A 103 7.28 -7.82 -9.04
CA PRO A 103 6.39 -8.01 -10.20
C PRO A 103 5.36 -6.88 -10.40
N SER A 104 4.79 -6.40 -9.30
CA SER A 104 3.79 -5.33 -9.20
C SER A 104 4.39 -3.93 -9.17
N GLY A 105 5.72 -3.77 -9.05
CA GLY A 105 6.36 -2.48 -8.80
C GLY A 105 6.26 -1.45 -9.93
N ILE A 106 5.74 -1.84 -11.10
CA ILE A 106 5.45 -0.94 -12.23
C ILE A 106 3.94 -0.79 -12.50
N LEU A 107 3.11 -1.48 -11.72
CA LEU A 107 1.65 -1.36 -11.79
C LEU A 107 1.24 -0.24 -10.86
N ASP A 108 0.45 0.70 -11.34
CA ASP A 108 -0.05 1.86 -10.59
C ASP A 108 -1.54 1.71 -10.22
N ASN A 109 -2.31 1.10 -11.12
CA ASN A 109 -3.77 1.01 -10.99
C ASN A 109 -4.25 0.17 -9.82
N MET A 110 -3.67 -1.02 -9.64
CA MET A 110 -4.01 -1.88 -8.51
C MET A 110 -3.59 -1.22 -7.18
N PRO A 111 -2.34 -0.77 -6.98
CA PRO A 111 -1.97 -0.05 -5.75
C PRO A 111 -2.90 1.11 -5.41
N ASN A 112 -3.24 1.97 -6.36
CA ASN A 112 -4.14 3.09 -6.10
C ASN A 112 -5.53 2.61 -5.71
N PHE A 113 -6.07 1.57 -6.34
CA PHE A 113 -7.33 0.95 -5.93
C PHE A 113 -7.28 0.45 -4.48
N GLN A 114 -6.22 -0.27 -4.08
CA GLN A 114 -6.07 -0.78 -2.71
C GLN A 114 -5.96 0.37 -1.69
N ILE A 115 -5.24 1.43 -2.03
CA ILE A 115 -5.16 2.65 -1.20
C ILE A 115 -6.54 3.28 -1.03
N GLY A 116 -7.35 3.33 -2.09
CA GLY A 116 -8.72 3.80 -2.04
C GLY A 116 -9.58 3.02 -1.04
N VAL A 117 -9.53 1.68 -1.12
CA VAL A 117 -10.26 0.77 -0.21
C VAL A 117 -9.85 1.00 1.25
N VAL A 118 -8.55 0.98 1.55
CA VAL A 118 -8.05 1.19 2.92
C VAL A 118 -8.40 2.59 3.43
N SER A 119 -8.33 3.61 2.58
CA SER A 119 -8.69 4.99 2.94
C SER A 119 -10.16 5.11 3.35
N ALA A 120 -11.07 4.47 2.60
CA ALA A 120 -12.49 4.45 2.92
C ALA A 120 -12.76 3.75 4.26
N VAL A 121 -12.14 2.58 4.47
CA VAL A 121 -12.27 1.81 5.72
C VAL A 121 -11.66 2.57 6.91
N GLY A 122 -10.54 3.26 6.72
CA GLY A 122 -9.90 4.09 7.75
C GLY A 122 -10.79 5.27 8.15
N ARG A 123 -11.39 5.97 7.18
CA ARG A 123 -12.36 7.05 7.45
C ARG A 123 -13.62 6.52 8.13
N PHE A 124 -14.18 5.43 7.64
CA PHE A 124 -15.30 4.75 8.30
C PHE A 124 -14.98 4.40 9.76
N SER A 125 -13.79 3.86 10.04
CA SER A 125 -13.35 3.52 11.40
C SER A 125 -13.21 4.76 12.29
N PHE A 126 -12.73 5.87 11.74
CA PHE A 126 -12.64 7.15 12.43
C PHE A 126 -14.03 7.74 12.75
N GLU A 127 -14.97 7.73 11.80
CA GLU A 127 -16.34 8.21 12.03
C GLU A 127 -17.08 7.32 13.06
N MET A 128 -16.87 6.00 13.01
CA MET A 128 -17.40 5.08 14.03
C MET A 128 -16.87 5.40 15.43
N LEU A 129 -15.57 5.69 15.55
CA LEU A 129 -14.96 6.07 16.82
C LEU A 129 -15.60 7.32 17.41
N ASP A 130 -15.91 8.30 16.55
CA ASP A 130 -16.43 9.58 16.99
C ASP A 130 -17.92 9.50 17.39
N GLN A 131 -18.73 8.79 16.61
CA GLN A 131 -20.20 8.90 16.68
C GLN A 131 -20.92 7.62 17.11
N ILE A 132 -20.36 6.44 16.87
CA ILE A 132 -21.08 5.16 16.95
C ILE A 132 -20.61 4.29 18.12
N GLY A 133 -19.33 4.42 18.50
CA GLY A 133 -18.70 3.64 19.57
C GLY A 133 -18.95 4.14 21.00
N ARG A 134 -19.77 5.17 21.19
CA ARG A 134 -19.97 5.86 22.47
C ARG A 134 -21.42 5.73 22.94
N ARG A 135 -21.64 5.29 24.19
CA ARG A 135 -22.98 5.18 24.85
C ARG A 135 -23.67 6.54 25.06
N SER A 136 -22.89 7.61 25.06
CA SER A 136 -23.29 9.01 25.11
C SER A 136 -22.06 9.88 24.78
N GLY A 137 -22.25 11.13 24.34
CA GLY A 137 -21.15 12.01 23.90
C GLY A 137 -20.04 12.28 24.93
N SER A 138 -20.19 11.82 26.18
CA SER A 138 -19.20 11.88 27.26
C SER A 138 -18.55 10.53 27.63
N SER A 139 -18.94 9.44 26.97
CA SER A 139 -18.36 8.11 27.21
C SER A 139 -17.02 7.93 26.48
N SER A 140 -16.09 7.21 27.10
CA SER A 140 -14.78 6.91 26.51
C SER A 140 -14.95 6.14 25.20
N ALA A 141 -14.16 6.49 24.19
CA ALA A 141 -14.15 5.79 22.92
C ALA A 141 -13.73 4.32 23.10
N ASP A 142 -14.21 3.41 22.25
CA ASP A 142 -13.80 2.01 22.33
C ASP A 142 -12.31 1.87 21.94
N PRO A 143 -11.47 1.22 22.78
CA PRO A 143 -10.03 1.15 22.55
C PRO A 143 -9.64 0.35 21.30
N ASP A 144 -10.48 -0.58 20.84
CA ASP A 144 -10.23 -1.31 19.60
C ASP A 144 -10.56 -0.43 18.38
N LEU A 145 -11.64 0.36 18.41
CA LEU A 145 -11.91 1.34 17.36
C LEU A 145 -10.85 2.44 17.29
N GLU A 146 -10.35 2.90 18.45
CA GLU A 146 -9.30 3.92 18.50
C GLU A 146 -8.04 3.38 17.81
N ARG A 147 -7.62 2.17 18.16
CA ARG A 147 -6.50 1.48 17.53
C ARG A 147 -6.72 1.28 16.03
N ALA A 148 -7.89 0.77 15.62
CA ALA A 148 -8.22 0.59 14.21
C ALA A 148 -8.10 1.89 13.42
N SER A 149 -8.70 2.98 13.92
CA SER A 149 -8.66 4.29 13.27
C SER A 149 -7.23 4.82 13.13
N GLY A 150 -6.37 4.64 14.13
CA GLY A 150 -4.99 5.10 14.09
C GLY A 150 -4.14 4.29 13.11
N PHE A 151 -4.25 2.96 13.15
CA PHE A 151 -3.46 2.09 12.28
C PHE A 151 -3.85 2.19 10.80
N LEU A 152 -5.13 2.36 10.50
CA LEU A 152 -5.62 2.48 9.12
C LEU A 152 -5.31 3.84 8.49
N GLN A 153 -4.92 4.85 9.28
CA GLN A 153 -4.44 6.15 8.80
C GLN A 153 -2.94 6.17 8.50
N TYR A 154 -2.22 5.07 8.75
CA TYR A 154 -0.80 4.99 8.45
C TYR A 154 -0.54 5.20 6.94
N PRO A 155 0.58 5.83 6.53
CA PRO A 155 0.86 6.04 5.10
C PRO A 155 0.92 4.71 4.33
N PRO A 156 0.43 4.64 3.09
CA PRO A 156 0.21 3.38 2.38
C PRO A 156 1.44 2.73 1.76
N ASP A 157 2.54 3.46 1.64
CA ASP A 157 3.69 3.15 0.77
C ASP A 157 5.01 2.98 1.54
N ILE A 158 4.95 2.79 2.86
CA ILE A 158 6.15 2.60 3.69
C ILE A 158 6.69 1.18 3.51
N TRP A 159 7.85 1.09 2.86
CA TRP A 159 8.62 -0.15 2.74
C TRP A 159 9.48 -0.43 3.98
N ILE A 160 9.86 -1.69 4.17
CA ILE A 160 10.64 -2.13 5.34
C ILE A 160 12.02 -1.49 5.42
N TRP A 161 12.61 -1.08 4.29
CA TRP A 161 13.96 -0.51 4.28
C TRP A 161 14.06 0.65 3.31
N GLU A 162 14.10 1.87 3.84
CA GLU A 162 14.16 3.09 3.04
C GLU A 162 15.39 3.93 3.41
N PRO A 163 16.55 3.68 2.76
CA PRO A 163 17.83 4.31 3.12
C PRO A 163 17.85 5.84 3.03
N SER A 164 16.94 6.44 2.26
CA SER A 164 16.74 7.89 2.15
C SER A 164 16.15 8.52 3.42
N THR A 165 15.37 7.75 4.17
CA THR A 165 14.69 8.21 5.39
C THR A 165 15.41 7.69 6.65
N SER A 166 15.82 6.42 6.65
CA SER A 166 16.47 5.75 7.79
C SER A 166 17.37 4.61 7.32
N LEU A 167 18.56 4.50 7.91
CA LEU A 167 19.46 3.34 7.69
C LEU A 167 18.94 2.07 8.39
N LEU A 168 18.08 2.21 9.40
CA LEU A 168 17.44 1.09 10.10
C LEU A 168 16.10 0.73 9.44
N PRO A 169 15.71 -0.56 9.43
CA PRO A 169 14.43 -0.98 8.92
C PRO A 169 13.25 -0.30 9.62
N GLY A 170 12.30 0.21 8.84
CA GLY A 170 11.03 0.78 9.31
C GLY A 170 9.98 -0.30 9.59
N VAL A 171 8.80 0.14 10.01
CA VAL A 171 7.62 -0.74 10.08
C VAL A 171 6.85 -0.61 8.77
N PRO A 172 6.71 -1.68 7.97
CA PRO A 172 6.00 -1.58 6.70
C PRO A 172 4.51 -1.33 6.90
N SER A 173 3.88 -0.56 6.00
CA SER A 173 2.45 -0.17 6.10
C SER A 173 1.52 -1.36 6.27
N GLU A 174 1.77 -2.45 5.54
CA GLU A 174 1.02 -3.69 5.63
C GLU A 174 0.97 -4.24 7.07
N ARG A 175 2.04 -4.09 7.87
CA ARG A 175 2.03 -4.51 9.28
C ARG A 175 1.08 -3.66 10.11
N GLN A 176 1.03 -2.35 9.87
CA GLN A 176 0.12 -1.44 10.55
C GLN A 176 -1.32 -1.76 10.17
N TYR A 177 -1.61 -1.96 8.88
CA TYR A 177 -2.96 -2.31 8.44
C TYR A 177 -3.44 -3.66 8.97
N ARG A 178 -2.56 -4.66 9.13
CA ARG A 178 -2.91 -5.90 9.84
C ARG A 178 -3.26 -5.66 11.31
N GLN A 179 -2.63 -4.70 11.99
CA GLN A 179 -3.02 -4.32 13.35
C GLN A 179 -4.38 -3.62 13.36
N GLY A 180 -4.66 -2.76 12.37
CA GLY A 180 -5.98 -2.15 12.18
C GLY A 180 -7.08 -3.18 11.92
N LEU A 181 -6.83 -4.16 11.05
CA LEU A 181 -7.70 -5.31 10.78
C LEU A 181 -8.02 -6.10 12.05
N ALA A 182 -6.99 -6.48 12.81
CA ALA A 182 -7.16 -7.22 14.05
C ALA A 182 -7.99 -6.43 15.08
N ALA A 183 -7.81 -5.11 15.13
CA ALA A 183 -8.58 -4.24 16.00
C ALA A 183 -10.06 -4.16 15.58
N LEU A 184 -10.37 -4.03 14.29
CA LEU A 184 -11.76 -4.09 13.79
C LEU A 184 -12.44 -5.43 14.11
N GLN A 185 -11.73 -6.55 13.91
CA GLN A 185 -12.23 -7.88 14.24
C GLN A 185 -12.48 -8.04 15.74
N SER A 186 -11.56 -7.55 16.59
CA SER A 186 -11.71 -7.55 18.04
C SER A 186 -12.93 -6.74 18.49
N TYR A 187 -13.08 -5.52 17.95
CA TYR A 187 -14.23 -4.66 18.22
C TYR A 187 -15.53 -5.36 17.86
N ASN A 188 -15.62 -5.96 16.67
CA ASN A 188 -16.84 -6.64 16.23
C ASN A 188 -17.17 -7.89 17.07
N ALA A 189 -16.13 -8.65 17.47
CA ALA A 189 -16.31 -9.78 18.36
C ALA A 189 -16.81 -9.33 19.75
N ARG A 190 -16.34 -8.18 20.25
CA ARG A 190 -16.84 -7.56 21.49
C ARG A 190 -18.27 -7.05 21.35
N LEU A 191 -18.66 -6.52 20.19
CA LEU A 191 -20.06 -6.18 19.91
C LEU A 191 -20.96 -7.40 20.07
N GLY A 192 -20.58 -8.53 19.48
CA GLY A 192 -21.35 -9.78 19.59
C GLY A 192 -21.49 -10.31 21.01
N ARG A 193 -20.53 -10.00 21.90
CA ARG A 193 -20.58 -10.33 23.34
C ARG A 193 -21.26 -9.28 24.21
N GLY A 194 -21.69 -8.15 23.64
CA GLY A 194 -22.23 -7.01 24.39
C GLY A 194 -21.19 -6.25 25.23
N GLU A 195 -19.90 -6.43 24.93
CA GLU A 195 -18.76 -5.77 25.60
C GLU A 195 -18.36 -4.45 24.95
N ALA A 196 -18.92 -4.14 23.79
CA ALA A 196 -18.75 -2.90 23.05
C ALA A 196 -20.13 -2.40 22.59
N VAL A 197 -20.20 -1.14 22.18
CA VAL A 197 -21.45 -0.53 21.69
C VAL A 197 -21.29 -0.10 20.24
N PHE A 198 -22.33 -0.38 19.46
CA PHE A 198 -22.54 0.14 18.11
C PHE A 198 -23.95 0.73 18.10
N GLU A 199 -24.03 2.05 18.10
CA GLU A 199 -25.30 2.77 18.19
C GLU A 199 -26.09 2.67 16.88
N ARG A 200 -27.33 2.15 16.97
CA ARG A 200 -28.20 1.85 15.81
C ARG A 200 -29.39 2.80 15.78
N ARG A 201 -29.11 4.09 15.73
CA ARG A 201 -30.13 5.16 15.73
C ARG A 201 -30.19 5.90 14.40
N THR A 202 -31.33 6.54 14.15
CA THR A 202 -31.56 7.37 12.96
C THR A 202 -30.55 8.50 12.82
N ASP A 203 -30.23 9.21 13.91
CA ASP A 203 -29.25 10.31 13.87
C ASP A 203 -27.83 9.82 13.62
N THR A 204 -27.47 8.64 14.11
CA THR A 204 -26.19 7.99 13.83
C THR A 204 -26.06 7.60 12.36
N LEU A 205 -27.11 6.98 11.79
CA LEU A 205 -27.14 6.64 10.36
C LEU A 205 -27.06 7.91 9.50
N ALA A 206 -27.84 8.95 9.82
CA ALA A 206 -27.85 10.19 9.07
C ALA A 206 -26.47 10.87 9.06
N GLN A 207 -25.76 10.87 10.19
CA GLN A 207 -24.41 11.43 10.26
C GLN A 207 -23.41 10.60 9.46
N ALA A 208 -23.45 9.27 9.56
CA ALA A 208 -22.58 8.40 8.76
C ALA A 208 -22.78 8.62 7.25
N LEU A 209 -24.04 8.74 6.80
CA LEU A 209 -24.37 9.05 5.40
C LEU A 209 -23.88 10.45 4.99
N ALA A 210 -24.04 11.46 5.85
CA ALA A 210 -23.55 12.81 5.58
C ALA A 210 -22.02 12.85 5.41
N ARG A 211 -21.28 12.12 6.26
CA ARG A 211 -19.82 12.05 6.20
C ARG A 211 -19.31 11.35 4.95
N ILE A 212 -19.96 10.26 4.54
CA ILE A 212 -19.65 9.58 3.29
C ILE A 212 -19.95 10.52 2.10
N SER A 213 -21.08 11.24 2.13
CA SER A 213 -21.42 12.23 1.10
C SER A 213 -20.40 13.36 1.01
N ASP A 214 -19.95 13.92 2.15
CA ASP A 214 -18.94 14.97 2.20
C ASP A 214 -17.60 14.48 1.62
N ASP A 215 -17.20 13.25 1.95
CA ASP A 215 -15.99 12.65 1.39
C ASP A 215 -16.10 12.48 -0.13
N LEU A 216 -17.21 11.91 -0.62
CA LEU A 216 -17.45 11.75 -2.06
C LEU A 216 -17.43 13.09 -2.81
N GLY A 217 -17.96 14.17 -2.21
CA GLY A 217 -17.84 15.52 -2.75
C GLY A 217 -16.40 16.02 -2.83
N SER A 218 -15.60 15.74 -1.79
CA SER A 218 -14.16 16.07 -1.76
C SER A 218 -13.36 15.31 -2.81
N GLN A 219 -13.75 14.06 -3.08
CA GLN A 219 -13.13 13.19 -4.08
C GLN A 219 -13.45 13.60 -5.51
N THR A 220 -14.70 13.99 -5.77
CA THR A 220 -15.11 14.58 -7.06
C THR A 220 -14.26 15.81 -7.39
N SER A 221 -14.04 16.67 -6.41
CA SER A 221 -13.18 17.87 -6.55
C SER A 221 -11.70 17.53 -6.82
N GLN A 222 -11.22 16.35 -6.46
CA GLN A 222 -9.87 15.88 -6.80
C GLN A 222 -9.79 15.36 -8.22
N ILE A 223 -10.81 14.61 -8.67
CA ILE A 223 -10.91 14.14 -10.06
C ILE A 223 -10.91 15.33 -11.03
N ASP A 224 -11.73 16.35 -10.78
CA ASP A 224 -11.83 17.54 -11.64
C ASP A 224 -10.49 18.26 -11.78
N ARG A 225 -9.71 18.35 -10.70
CA ARG A 225 -8.36 18.94 -10.72
C ARG A 225 -7.37 18.06 -11.48
N ALA A 226 -7.49 16.74 -11.35
CA ALA A 226 -6.60 15.80 -12.02
C ALA A 226 -6.82 15.76 -13.55
N GLN A 227 -8.03 16.05 -14.03
CA GLN A 227 -8.33 16.10 -15.48
C GLN A 227 -7.47 17.10 -16.25
N ALA A 228 -7.00 18.18 -15.60
CA ALA A 228 -6.20 19.22 -16.24
C ALA A 228 -4.69 18.90 -16.32
N THR A 229 -4.25 17.72 -15.88
CA THR A 229 -2.81 17.40 -15.69
C THR A 229 -2.14 16.67 -16.85
N GLY A 230 -2.91 16.25 -17.86
CA GLY A 230 -2.40 15.36 -18.91
C GLY A 230 -1.70 16.02 -20.10
N TRP A 231 -0.82 15.25 -20.75
CA TRP A 231 -0.40 15.52 -22.12
C TRP A 231 -1.29 14.69 -23.06
N LEU A 232 -2.12 15.36 -23.86
CA LEU A 232 -3.10 14.69 -24.73
C LEU A 232 -4.08 13.84 -23.89
N MET A 233 -4.19 12.53 -24.12
CA MET A 233 -5.08 11.61 -23.38
C MET A 233 -4.35 10.85 -22.25
N PHE A 234 -3.05 11.09 -22.06
CA PHE A 234 -2.23 10.33 -21.11
C PHE A 234 -1.88 11.20 -19.91
N SER A 235 -2.37 10.82 -18.73
CA SER A 235 -1.99 11.39 -17.46
C SER A 235 -1.90 10.29 -16.41
N GLN A 236 -0.70 10.03 -15.91
CA GLN A 236 -0.49 9.11 -14.78
C GLN A 236 -1.23 9.61 -13.53
N THR A 237 -1.19 10.93 -13.27
CA THR A 237 -1.90 11.53 -12.14
C THR A 237 -3.42 11.38 -12.24
N ALA A 238 -3.99 11.52 -13.44
CA ALA A 238 -5.43 11.30 -13.62
C ALA A 238 -5.81 9.83 -13.42
N ASP A 239 -4.96 8.90 -13.88
CA ASP A 239 -5.16 7.45 -13.70
C ASP A 239 -5.07 7.05 -12.21
N ASP A 240 -4.05 7.53 -11.51
CA ASP A 240 -3.86 7.32 -10.06
C ASP A 240 -5.10 7.78 -9.27
N VAL A 241 -5.54 9.01 -9.54
CA VAL A 241 -6.72 9.60 -8.89
C VAL A 241 -7.98 8.83 -9.24
N PHE A 242 -8.11 8.36 -10.49
CA PHE A 242 -9.26 7.57 -10.91
C PHE A 242 -9.34 6.24 -10.14
N TYR A 243 -8.27 5.44 -10.13
CA TYR A 243 -8.30 4.13 -9.46
C TYR A 243 -8.40 4.24 -7.95
N ARG A 244 -7.77 5.26 -7.35
CA ARG A 244 -7.94 5.56 -5.93
C ARG A 244 -9.39 5.87 -5.58
N ASN A 245 -10.05 6.69 -6.39
CA ASN A 245 -11.47 6.98 -6.20
C ASN A 245 -12.37 5.77 -6.46
N LYS A 246 -12.04 4.96 -7.46
CA LYS A 246 -12.75 3.71 -7.75
C LYS A 246 -12.72 2.77 -6.53
N GLY A 247 -11.55 2.56 -5.92
CA GLY A 247 -11.41 1.74 -4.71
C GLY A 247 -12.17 2.29 -3.51
N LEU A 248 -12.12 3.60 -3.31
CA LEU A 248 -12.84 4.27 -2.23
C LEU A 248 -14.36 4.18 -2.39
N MET A 249 -14.88 4.49 -3.59
CA MET A 249 -16.31 4.39 -3.89
C MET A 249 -16.82 2.96 -3.77
N TYR A 250 -16.03 2.00 -4.27
CA TYR A 250 -16.31 0.59 -4.12
C TYR A 250 -16.47 0.20 -2.63
N ALA A 251 -15.46 0.51 -1.80
CA ALA A 251 -15.49 0.19 -0.38
C ALA A 251 -16.68 0.86 0.34
N TYR A 252 -16.98 2.13 0.06
CA TYR A 252 -18.17 2.77 0.61
C TYR A 252 -19.47 2.13 0.15
N GLY A 253 -19.60 1.75 -1.13
CA GLY A 253 -20.78 1.07 -1.63
C GLY A 253 -21.05 -0.25 -0.88
N ILE A 254 -20.02 -1.07 -0.69
CA ILE A 254 -20.14 -2.35 0.03
C ILE A 254 -20.44 -2.11 1.53
N ILE A 255 -19.77 -1.16 2.18
CA ILE A 255 -20.04 -0.82 3.59
C ILE A 255 -21.47 -0.29 3.75
N LEU A 256 -21.93 0.59 2.86
CA LEU A 256 -23.31 1.10 2.87
C LEU A 256 -24.31 -0.03 2.66
N ALA A 257 -24.10 -0.93 1.71
CA ALA A 257 -24.97 -2.08 1.51
C ALA A 257 -25.12 -2.92 2.80
N SER A 258 -24.05 -3.05 3.58
CA SER A 258 -24.09 -3.77 4.85
C SER A 258 -24.80 -3.03 5.99
N PHE A 259 -25.03 -1.71 5.88
CA PHE A 259 -25.89 -0.98 6.81
C PHE A 259 -27.35 -1.40 6.76
N ASP A 260 -27.81 -2.05 5.66
CA ASP A 260 -29.14 -2.63 5.60
C ASP A 260 -29.41 -3.56 6.80
N LYS A 261 -28.40 -4.39 7.14
CA LYS A 261 -28.48 -5.32 8.26
C LYS A 261 -28.39 -4.59 9.60
N ASP A 262 -27.43 -3.67 9.72
CA ASP A 262 -27.15 -2.96 10.99
C ASP A 262 -28.25 -1.98 11.40
N PHE A 263 -28.88 -1.32 10.42
CA PHE A 263 -29.91 -0.30 10.63
C PHE A 263 -31.29 -0.75 10.12
N SER A 264 -31.50 -2.06 9.92
CA SER A 264 -32.77 -2.62 9.42
C SER A 264 -34.00 -2.07 10.14
N GLN A 265 -33.96 -1.95 11.46
CA GLN A 265 -35.03 -1.36 12.26
C GLN A 265 -35.26 0.13 11.90
N VAL A 266 -34.20 0.94 11.85
CA VAL A 266 -34.27 2.37 11.50
C VAL A 266 -34.81 2.56 10.09
N ILE A 267 -34.36 1.74 9.13
CA ILE A 267 -34.79 1.78 7.73
C ILE A 267 -36.29 1.46 7.62
N GLN A 268 -36.76 0.43 8.34
CA GLN A 268 -38.17 0.05 8.36
C GLN A 268 -39.04 1.11 9.03
N GLU A 269 -38.66 1.59 10.22
CA GLU A 269 -39.42 2.57 11.00
C GLU A 269 -39.57 3.93 10.29
N ASN A 270 -38.57 4.32 9.50
CA ASN A 270 -38.57 5.58 8.76
C ASN A 270 -39.03 5.40 7.30
N ASN A 271 -39.51 4.21 6.92
CA ASN A 271 -39.98 3.87 5.57
C ASN A 271 -38.96 4.21 4.47
N LEU A 272 -37.68 3.95 4.75
CA LEU A 272 -36.56 4.23 3.83
C LEU A 272 -36.32 3.10 2.83
N GLY A 273 -36.95 1.94 3.00
CA GLY A 273 -36.75 0.75 2.16
C GLY A 273 -36.87 0.97 0.65
N PRO A 274 -37.79 1.80 0.11
CA PRO A 274 -37.85 2.07 -1.32
C PRO A 274 -36.70 2.91 -1.90
N ILE A 275 -35.96 3.65 -1.05
CA ILE A 275 -34.86 4.54 -1.45
C ILE A 275 -33.49 3.90 -1.16
N TRP A 276 -33.47 2.90 -0.28
CA TRP A 276 -32.30 2.12 0.10
C TRP A 276 -31.92 1.09 -0.96
#